data_AF-A0A950ETU8-F1
#
_entry.id   AF-A0A950ETU8-F1
#
_cell.length_a   1.000
_cell.length_b   1.000
_cell.length_c   1.000
_cell.angle_alpha   90.00
_cell.angle_beta   90.00
_cell.angle_gamma   90.00
#
_symmetry.space_group_name_H-M   'P 1'
#
loop_
_entity.id
_entity.type
_entity.pdbx_description
1 polymer ?
#
loop_
_entity_poly.entity_id
_entity_poly.type
_entity_poly.pdbx_seq_one_letter_code
_entity_poly.pdbx_strand_id
1 'polypeptide(L)' 'MPISVDKDGFHPSVIRIYAGQSVAWTNLDKVPHAATASDGSWDTGEIAPSKTQALQFFE' A
#
# COMPACT_ATOMS: atom_id res chain seq x y z
N MET A 1 5.07 -0.12 -8.37
CA MET A 1 4.37 -1.41 -8.29
C MET A 1 2.99 -1.19 -7.69
N PRO A 2 1.89 -1.42 -8.42
CA PRO A 2 0.55 -1.14 -7.92
C PRO A 2 0.02 -2.28 -7.04
N ILE A 3 -0.63 -1.91 -5.94
CA ILE A 3 -1.43 -2.76 -5.05
C ILE A 3 -2.79 -2.09 -4.90
N SER A 4 -3.88 -2.84 -5.03
CA SER A 4 -5.19 -2.35 -4.60
C SER A 4 -5.50 -2.81 -3.18
N VAL A 5 -6.21 -1.97 -2.44
CA VAL A 5 -6.73 -2.26 -1.11
C VAL A 5 -8.25 -2.21 -1.17
N ASP A 6 -8.90 -3.27 -0.74
CA ASP A 6 -10.35 -3.30 -0.59
C ASP A 6 -10.79 -4.08 0.67
N LYS A 7 -12.09 -4.30 0.83
CA LYS A 7 -12.67 -5.07 1.95
C LYS A 7 -12.11 -6.49 2.11
N ASP A 8 -11.57 -7.08 1.03
CA ASP A 8 -11.01 -8.43 1.01
C ASP A 8 -9.49 -8.41 1.24
N GLY A 9 -8.88 -7.22 1.26
CA GLY A 9 -7.49 -6.99 1.63
C GLY A 9 -6.64 -6.42 0.50
N PHE A 10 -5.37 -6.81 0.47
CA PHE A 10 -4.38 -6.37 -0.51
C PHE A 10 -4.36 -7.26 -1.75
N HIS A 11 -4.36 -6.67 -2.93
CA HIS A 11 -4.29 -7.39 -4.21
C HIS A 11 -3.21 -6.79 -5.14
N PRO A 12 -2.20 -7.58 -5.56
CA PRO A 12 -1.85 -8.90 -5.01
C PRO A 12 -1.40 -8.81 -3.54
N SER A 13 -1.60 -9.89 -2.78
CA SER A 13 -1.22 -9.94 -1.35
C SER A 13 0.30 -10.06 -1.13
N VAL A 14 1.04 -10.51 -2.14
CA VAL A 14 2.50 -10.63 -2.13
C VAL A 14 3.07 -10.07 -3.42
N ILE A 15 4.06 -9.21 -3.30
CA ILE A 15 4.90 -8.72 -4.41
C ILE A 15 6.37 -8.94 -4.09
N ARG A 16 7.18 -8.95 -5.15
CA ARG A 16 8.63 -8.85 -5.04
C ARG A 16 9.06 -7.58 -5.77
N ILE A 17 9.91 -6.81 -5.13
CA ILE A 17 10.46 -5.56 -5.66
C ILE A 17 11.97 -5.60 -5.52
N TYR A 18 12.64 -4.77 -6.29
CA TYR A 18 14.05 -4.46 -6.09
C TYR A 18 14.20 -3.28 -5.14
N ALA A 19 15.31 -3.25 -4.40
CA ALA A 19 15.72 -2.06 -3.65
C ALA A 19 15.75 -0.83 -4.57
N GLY A 20 15.22 0.28 -4.08
CA GLY A 20 14.99 1.53 -4.79
C GLY A 20 13.64 1.63 -5.51
N GLN A 21 12.81 0.58 -5.54
CA GLN A 21 11.50 0.66 -6.21
C GLN A 21 10.40 1.26 -5.32
N SER A 22 9.44 1.93 -5.97
CA SER A 22 8.22 2.40 -5.31
C SER A 22 7.07 1.40 -5.41
N VAL A 23 6.33 1.28 -4.32
CA VAL A 23 5.04 0.58 -4.26
C VAL A 23 3.94 1.62 -4.06
N ALA A 24 2.83 1.45 -4.78
CA ALA A 24 1.69 2.36 -4.75
C ALA A 24 0.44 1.58 -4.36
N TRP A 25 -0.20 1.99 -3.27
CA TRP A 25 -1.44 1.41 -2.77
C TRP A 25 -2.61 2.29 -3.18
N THR A 26 -3.60 1.73 -3.86
CA THR A 26 -4.84 2.40 -4.23
C THR A 26 -6.00 1.82 -3.43
N ASN A 27 -6.72 2.67 -2.71
CA ASN A 27 -7.93 2.26 -2.02
C ASN A 27 -9.10 2.19 -3.01
N LEU A 28 -9.60 0.99 -3.29
CA LEU A 28 -10.75 0.73 -4.16
C LEU A 28 -12.05 0.48 -3.36
N ASP A 29 -12.00 0.56 -2.04
CA ASP A 29 -13.16 0.49 -1.16
C ASP A 29 -13.73 1.89 -0.86
N LYS A 30 -14.88 1.91 -0.19
CA LYS A 30 -15.64 3.12 0.17
C LYS A 30 -15.29 3.66 1.56
N VAL A 31 -14.44 2.98 2.31
CA VAL A 31 -13.94 3.43 3.62
C VAL A 31 -12.43 3.67 3.56
N PRO A 32 -11.89 4.54 4.42
CA PRO A 32 -10.44 4.74 4.47
C PRO A 32 -9.70 3.48 4.89
N HIS A 33 -8.52 3.28 4.31
CA HIS A 33 -7.61 2.17 4.62
C HIS A 33 -6.18 2.69 4.79
N ALA A 34 -5.27 1.89 5.31
CA ALA A 34 -3.84 2.18 5.36
C ALA A 34 -3.04 0.91 5.06
N ALA A 35 -1.79 1.08 4.65
CA ALA A 35 -0.79 0.01 4.64
C ALA A 35 0.31 0.39 5.62
N THR A 36 0.50 -0.46 6.64
CA THR A 36 1.44 -0.21 7.74
C THR A 36 2.24 -1.47 8.02
N ALA A 37 3.55 -1.33 8.16
CA ALA A 37 4.43 -2.43 8.52
C ALA A 37 4.15 -2.90 9.94
N SER A 38 4.12 -4.21 10.19
CA SER A 38 3.92 -4.76 11.52
C SER A 38 5.03 -4.41 12.52
N ASP A 39 6.23 -4.14 12.03
CA ASP A 39 7.38 -3.70 12.82
C ASP A 39 7.47 -2.17 12.96
N GLY A 40 6.53 -1.42 12.36
CA GLY A 40 6.49 0.04 12.41
C GLY A 40 7.53 0.75 11.53
N SER A 41 8.24 0.04 10.65
CA SER A 41 9.27 0.62 9.76
C SER A 41 8.70 1.61 8.73
N TRP A 42 7.43 1.45 8.33
CA TRP A 42 6.76 2.36 7.41
C TRP A 42 5.24 2.36 7.59
N ASP A 43 4.62 3.46 7.18
CA ASP A 43 3.18 3.67 7.13
C ASP A 43 2.84 4.56 5.94
N THR A 44 1.82 4.19 5.16
CA THR A 44 1.27 5.08 4.13
C THR A 44 0.48 6.24 4.75
N GLY A 45 0.05 6.10 6.01
CA GLY A 45 -1.03 6.87 6.57
C GLY A 45 -2.37 6.50 5.91
N GLU A 46 -3.40 7.27 6.24
CA GLU A 46 -4.74 7.05 5.70
C GLU A 46 -4.79 7.30 4.18
N ILE A 47 -5.30 6.31 3.45
CA ILE A 47 -5.62 6.37 2.04
C ILE A 47 -7.14 6.47 1.92
N ALA A 48 -7.64 7.66 1.65
CA ALA A 48 -9.07 7.90 1.44
C ALA A 48 -9.61 7.12 0.21
N PRO A 49 -10.93 6.89 0.11
CA PRO A 49 -11.54 6.21 -1.03
C PRO A 49 -11.09 6.77 -2.39
N SER A 50 -10.76 5.88 -3.32
CA SER A 50 -10.24 6.18 -4.66
C SER A 50 -8.91 6.97 -4.68
N LYS A 51 -8.20 7.06 -3.55
CA LYS A 51 -6.86 7.67 -3.49
C LYS A 51 -5.76 6.64 -3.56
N THR A 52 -4.58 7.13 -3.93
CA THR A 52 -3.36 6.35 -4.02
C THR A 52 -2.28 7.01 -3.18
N GLN A 53 -1.58 6.21 -2.39
CA GLN A 53 -0.35 6.62 -1.71
C GLN A 53 0.81 5.74 -2.19
N ALA A 54 1.98 6.32 -2.36
CA ALA A 54 3.18 5.59 -2.76
C ALA A 54 4.32 5.81 -1.76
N LEU A 55 5.09 4.74 -1.52
CA LEU A 55 6.32 4.75 -0.74
C LEU A 55 7.44 4.11 -1.56
N GLN A 56 8.67 4.57 -1.36
CA GLN A 56 9.87 4.01 -1.98
C GLN A 56 10.65 3.21 -0.95
N PHE A 57 11.10 2.03 -1.33
CA PHE A 57 11.80 1.08 -0.48
C PHE A 57 13.24 0.97 -0.94
N PHE A 58 14.20 1.01 -0.02
CA PHE A 58 15.64 0.97 -0.33
C PHE A 58 16.38 -0.23 0.26
N GLU A 59 15.73 -0.97 1.17
CA GLU A 59 16.25 -2.18 1.82
C GLU A 59 15.20 -3.29 1.72
#